data_AF-A0A4E9EIL4-F1
#
_entry.id   AF-A0A4E9EIL4-F1
#
_cell.length_a   1.000
_cell.length_b   1.000
_cell.length_c   1.000
_cell.angle_alpha   90.00
_cell.angle_beta   90.00
_cell.angle_gamma   90.00
#
_symmetry.space_group_name_H-M   'P 1'
#
loop_
_entity.id
_entity.type
_entity.pdbx_description
1 polymer ?
#
loop_
_entity_poly.entity_id
_entity_poly.type
_entity_poly.pdbx_seq_one_letter_code
_entity_poly.pdbx_strand_id
1 'polypeptide(L)'
;MVVSLSFSNIYVCVCLSKLIHLRPYMGTVSHTAFIFFLPSVLVPDVIVICLSRLFLSHRRTVATCISRLIGCSFSIILLASTVFYSTFYYETGIEVTWTSAHRYANDKDGIKILLSGSRSGFVLLVLILNISWFAQKFLYHETGRILDMVRTSLWQVLDTLNPRQPCRDLCSIEDGYDYRNSVNYPRAHDRSRVRRQTRILSMYKRIGVKFVLPLLFLVLSTYLRPSAPYADMSKSLPIELLQVMSYSVDRRDRVNPRISNPWPLPDLIQTRYWEGPKGHFKGWAPGEDSVLSRRYRDGVPRWLPETPPAGFHKWLSRSGSHQDDAQTDNGGDLEHIYNKTKANGVFYNLDEEVLDILRHTFEAGTVKIKHVALIMMESIREELFPLQQGSDMHKIILRSHEGQRDGDNVGGILSSLTPVAEKVTGKHVCWEGSDGSELPQMRIPVWNDTTQDGFGGINVVGAFTAASLSLKSLAATYCGLWPIPVDNFEESEAQSYQPCISQILHLFNQMKKVKAASNDFLEQD
;
A
#
# COMPACT_ATOMS: atom_id res chain seq x y z
N MET A 1 15.82 21.64 -29.13
CA MET A 1 16.41 20.39 -28.62
C MET A 1 16.04 20.16 -27.16
N VAL A 2 16.40 21.06 -26.23
CA VAL A 2 16.08 20.89 -24.79
C VAL A 2 14.58 20.71 -24.55
N VAL A 3 13.73 21.59 -25.10
CA VAL A 3 12.26 21.53 -24.93
C VAL A 3 11.64 20.23 -25.45
N SER A 4 12.08 19.76 -26.63
CA SER A 4 11.58 18.50 -27.21
C SER A 4 12.04 17.28 -26.41
N LEU A 5 13.27 17.31 -25.91
CA LEU A 5 13.81 16.23 -25.08
C LEU A 5 13.11 16.16 -23.72
N SER A 6 12.91 17.29 -23.03
CA SER A 6 12.17 17.34 -21.76
C SER A 6 10.74 16.85 -21.92
N PHE A 7 10.06 17.18 -23.02
CA PHE A 7 8.72 16.66 -23.30
C PHE A 7 8.74 15.14 -23.51
N SER A 8 9.71 14.64 -24.28
CA SER A 8 9.90 13.20 -24.53
C SER A 8 10.13 12.44 -23.22
N ASN A 9 11.00 12.96 -22.36
CA ASN A 9 11.27 12.40 -21.03
C ASN A 9 9.98 12.29 -20.21
N ILE A 10 9.19 13.37 -20.14
CA ILE A 10 7.91 13.36 -19.41
C ILE A 10 6.99 12.29 -19.97
N TYR A 11 6.82 12.22 -21.30
CA TYR A 11 5.96 11.25 -21.94
C TYR A 11 6.37 9.80 -21.60
N VAL A 12 7.65 9.47 -21.77
CA VAL A 12 8.19 8.13 -21.49
C VAL A 12 8.03 7.79 -20.00
N CYS A 13 8.30 8.74 -19.10
CA CYS A 13 8.18 8.52 -17.66
C CYS A 13 6.72 8.26 -17.23
N VAL A 14 5.76 9.03 -17.75
CA VAL A 14 4.33 8.82 -17.49
C VAL A 14 3.87 7.46 -18.00
N CYS A 15 4.23 7.10 -19.24
CA CYS A 15 3.87 5.79 -19.79
C CYS A 15 4.51 4.63 -19.01
N LEU A 16 5.80 4.72 -18.68
CA LEU A 16 6.50 3.65 -17.95
C LEU A 16 5.92 3.46 -16.55
N SER A 17 5.75 4.55 -15.79
CA SER A 17 5.16 4.47 -14.46
C SER A 17 3.73 3.92 -14.49
N LYS A 18 2.93 4.29 -15.49
CA LYS A 18 1.58 3.75 -15.66
C LYS A 18 1.57 2.27 -16.04
N LEU A 19 2.49 1.81 -16.88
CA LEU A 19 2.61 0.39 -17.22
C LEU A 19 2.97 -0.46 -16.00
N ILE A 20 3.87 0.03 -15.14
CA ILE A 20 4.22 -0.63 -13.89
C ILE A 20 3.01 -0.66 -12.95
N HIS A 21 2.32 0.48 -12.78
CA HIS A 21 1.14 0.61 -11.93
C HIS A 21 -0.04 -0.27 -12.37
N LEU A 22 -0.22 -0.49 -13.67
CA LEU A 22 -1.31 -1.34 -14.17
C LEU A 22 -0.99 -2.84 -14.12
N ARG A 23 0.28 -3.21 -13.94
CA ARG A 23 0.74 -4.60 -14.02
C ARG A 23 0.08 -5.53 -12.99
N PRO A 24 -0.03 -5.17 -11.70
CA PRO A 24 -0.71 -6.03 -10.71
C PRO A 24 -2.19 -6.25 -11.04
N TYR A 25 -2.84 -5.27 -11.66
CA TYR A 25 -4.28 -5.32 -11.97
C TYR A 25 -4.64 -6.20 -13.17
N MET A 26 -3.67 -6.51 -14.04
CA MET A 26 -3.92 -7.37 -15.21
C MET A 26 -4.31 -8.80 -14.83
N GLY A 27 -3.88 -9.28 -13.66
CA GLY A 27 -4.21 -10.61 -13.14
C GLY A 27 -5.43 -10.64 -12.21
N THR A 28 -5.87 -9.49 -11.68
CA THR A 28 -6.96 -9.40 -10.70
C THR A 28 -8.29 -8.97 -11.30
N VAL A 29 -8.27 -8.22 -12.40
CA VAL A 29 -9.47 -7.71 -13.09
C VAL A 29 -9.74 -8.52 -14.34
N SER A 30 -11.02 -8.83 -14.60
CA SER A 30 -11.43 -9.47 -15.85
C SER A 30 -10.95 -8.68 -17.08
N HIS A 31 -10.33 -9.38 -18.05
CA HIS A 31 -9.74 -8.74 -19.23
C HIS A 31 -10.73 -7.88 -20.03
N THR A 32 -12.00 -8.27 -20.08
CA THR A 32 -13.05 -7.51 -20.79
C THR A 32 -13.33 -6.17 -20.11
N ALA A 33 -13.49 -6.18 -18.79
CA ALA A 33 -13.71 -4.99 -17.99
C ALA A 33 -12.46 -4.09 -17.98
N PHE A 34 -11.27 -4.69 -17.91
CA PHE A 34 -10.00 -3.95 -18.01
C PHE A 34 -9.91 -3.17 -19.33
N ILE A 35 -10.12 -3.82 -20.48
CA ILE A 35 -10.07 -3.17 -21.80
C ILE A 35 -11.14 -2.07 -21.94
N PHE A 36 -12.35 -2.32 -21.43
CA PHE A 36 -13.46 -1.37 -21.53
C PHE A 36 -13.19 -0.07 -20.73
N PHE A 37 -12.66 -0.19 -19.52
CA PHE A 37 -12.40 0.96 -18.65
C PHE A 37 -11.01 1.59 -18.83
N LEU A 38 -10.08 0.93 -19.54
CA LEU A 38 -8.72 1.42 -19.77
C LEU A 38 -8.65 2.87 -20.28
N PRO A 39 -9.49 3.30 -21.25
CA PRO A 39 -9.47 4.70 -21.70
C PRO A 39 -9.76 5.69 -20.57
N SER A 40 -10.69 5.36 -19.65
CA SER A 40 -11.03 6.20 -18.50
C SER A 40 -9.90 6.25 -17.46
N VAL A 41 -9.13 5.15 -17.35
CA VAL A 41 -8.02 5.01 -16.40
C VAL A 41 -6.80 5.83 -16.83
N LEU A 42 -6.62 6.03 -18.14
CA LEU A 42 -5.52 6.80 -18.73
C LEU A 42 -5.79 8.31 -18.83
N VAL A 43 -7.03 8.77 -18.56
CA VAL A 43 -7.40 10.20 -18.67
C VAL A 43 -6.44 11.13 -17.91
N PRO A 44 -6.07 10.87 -16.64
CA PRO A 44 -5.18 11.75 -15.90
C PRO A 44 -3.79 11.86 -16.55
N ASP A 45 -3.26 10.75 -17.07
CA ASP A 45 -1.97 10.70 -17.76
C ASP A 45 -2.01 11.51 -19.07
N VAL A 46 -3.09 11.39 -19.84
CA VAL A 46 -3.30 12.19 -21.06
C VAL A 46 -3.37 13.68 -20.74
N ILE A 47 -4.06 14.06 -19.66
CA ILE A 47 -4.14 15.47 -19.22
C ILE A 47 -2.75 16.00 -18.89
N VAL A 48 -1.93 15.24 -18.14
CA VAL A 48 -0.55 15.65 -17.82
C VAL A 48 0.31 15.80 -19.08
N ILE A 49 0.19 14.90 -20.05
CA ILE A 49 0.90 14.99 -21.33
C ILE A 49 0.45 16.22 -22.13
N CYS A 50 -0.85 16.51 -22.18
CA CYS A 50 -1.37 17.71 -22.85
C CYS A 50 -0.91 19.00 -22.17
N LEU A 51 -0.95 19.07 -20.83
CA LEU A 51 -0.49 20.22 -20.07
C LEU A 51 1.00 20.43 -20.25
N SER A 52 1.82 19.39 -20.09
CA SER A 52 3.28 19.49 -20.29
C SER A 52 3.63 19.98 -21.70
N ARG A 53 2.88 19.57 -22.73
CA ARG A 53 3.04 20.09 -24.10
C ARG A 53 2.76 21.58 -24.23
N LEU A 54 1.77 22.09 -23.49
CA LEU A 54 1.42 23.52 -23.45
C LEU A 54 2.47 24.34 -22.70
N PHE A 55 2.96 23.86 -21.56
CA PHE A 55 4.04 24.51 -20.79
C PHE A 55 5.36 24.56 -21.56
N LEU A 56 5.67 23.49 -22.31
CA LEU A 56 6.86 23.34 -23.16
C LEU A 56 6.61 23.85 -24.60
N SER A 57 6.00 25.04 -24.73
CA SER A 57 5.74 25.66 -26.04
C SER A 57 6.97 26.34 -26.65
N HIS A 58 7.09 26.31 -27.99
CA HIS A 58 8.19 26.96 -28.73
C HIS A 58 8.02 28.50 -28.89
N ARG A 59 6.93 29.09 -28.39
CA ARG A 59 6.69 30.54 -28.48
C ARG A 59 7.72 31.35 -27.67
N ARG A 60 8.12 32.52 -28.16
CA ARG A 60 9.12 33.40 -27.53
C ARG A 60 8.45 34.59 -26.86
N THR A 61 7.94 34.37 -25.65
CA THR A 61 7.42 35.41 -24.73
C THR A 61 8.05 35.25 -23.34
N VAL A 62 8.05 36.28 -22.51
CA VAL A 62 8.61 36.21 -21.15
C VAL A 62 7.89 35.14 -20.31
N ALA A 63 6.56 35.08 -20.38
CA ALA A 63 5.76 34.04 -19.72
C ALA A 63 6.16 32.61 -20.16
N THR A 64 6.48 32.41 -21.44
CA THR A 64 6.94 31.11 -21.95
C THR A 64 8.37 30.76 -21.56
N CYS A 65 9.19 31.72 -21.13
CA CYS A 65 10.51 31.42 -20.58
C CYS A 65 10.38 30.77 -19.20
N ILE A 66 9.53 31.36 -18.35
CA ILE A 66 9.21 30.83 -17.02
C ILE A 66 8.54 29.46 -17.14
N SER A 67 7.56 29.30 -18.02
CA SER A 67 6.88 28.02 -18.23
C SER A 67 7.81 26.90 -18.69
N ARG A 68 8.84 27.23 -19.48
CA ARG A 68 9.87 26.28 -19.91
C ARG A 68 10.79 25.87 -18.78
N LEU A 69 11.24 26.82 -17.95
CA LEU A 69 12.05 26.52 -16.79
C LEU A 69 11.32 25.54 -15.87
N ILE A 70 10.06 25.85 -15.54
CA ILE A 70 9.20 24.98 -14.74
C ILE A 70 9.04 23.60 -15.40
N GLY A 71 8.74 23.55 -16.70
CA GLY A 71 8.58 22.28 -17.42
C GLY A 71 9.85 21.44 -17.49
N CYS A 72 11.03 22.06 -17.62
CA CYS A 72 12.32 21.37 -17.59
C CYS A 72 12.63 20.83 -16.19
N SER A 73 12.43 21.63 -15.14
CA SER A 73 12.60 21.16 -13.75
C SER A 73 11.66 20.00 -13.44
N PHE A 74 10.40 20.12 -13.83
CA PHE A 74 9.41 19.05 -13.70
C PHE A 74 9.84 17.77 -14.43
N SER A 75 10.41 17.88 -15.64
CA SER A 75 10.95 16.71 -16.36
C SER A 75 12.07 16.00 -15.60
N ILE A 76 12.97 16.73 -14.92
CA ILE A 76 14.08 16.14 -14.16
C ILE A 76 13.55 15.44 -12.91
N ILE A 77 12.65 16.11 -12.18
CA ILE A 77 12.01 15.54 -10.99
C ILE A 77 11.27 14.25 -11.38
N LEU A 78 10.45 14.29 -12.42
CA LEU A 78 9.69 13.13 -12.86
C LEU A 78 10.57 11.97 -13.32
N LEU A 79 11.71 12.26 -13.96
CA LEU A 79 12.69 11.25 -14.35
C LEU A 79 13.28 10.55 -13.12
N ALA A 80 13.78 11.33 -12.16
CA ALA A 80 14.33 10.79 -10.92
C ALA A 80 13.28 9.96 -10.16
N SER A 81 12.06 10.49 -10.04
CA SER A 81 10.94 9.82 -9.39
C SER A 81 10.54 8.52 -10.10
N THR A 82 10.53 8.50 -11.43
CA THR A 82 10.17 7.29 -12.19
C THR A 82 11.23 6.21 -12.07
N VAL A 83 12.50 6.59 -12.12
CA VAL A 83 13.62 5.66 -11.90
C VAL A 83 13.51 5.05 -10.51
N PHE A 84 13.35 5.89 -9.48
CA PHE A 84 13.14 5.44 -8.10
C PHE A 84 11.96 4.47 -7.97
N TYR A 85 10.79 4.86 -8.47
CA TYR A 85 9.57 4.07 -8.40
C TYR A 85 9.73 2.69 -9.07
N SER A 86 10.32 2.67 -10.26
CA SER A 86 10.47 1.45 -11.05
C SER A 86 11.53 0.52 -10.46
N THR A 87 12.64 1.06 -9.98
CA THR A 87 13.68 0.29 -9.31
C THR A 87 13.17 -0.33 -8.02
N PHE A 88 12.44 0.43 -7.21
CA PHE A 88 11.85 -0.12 -5.98
C PHE A 88 10.87 -1.25 -6.28
N TYR A 89 10.00 -1.08 -7.28
CA TYR A 89 9.08 -2.12 -7.70
C TYR A 89 9.81 -3.38 -8.19
N TYR A 90 10.93 -3.21 -8.91
CA TYR A 90 11.76 -4.32 -9.38
C TYR A 90 12.41 -5.11 -8.24
N GLU A 91 12.93 -4.42 -7.21
CA GLU A 91 13.65 -5.07 -6.11
C GLU A 91 12.70 -5.65 -5.04
N THR A 92 11.56 -5.00 -4.78
CA THR A 92 10.65 -5.39 -3.68
C THR A 92 9.38 -6.09 -4.12
N GLY A 93 8.97 -5.93 -5.39
CA GLY A 93 7.68 -6.38 -5.90
C GLY A 93 6.47 -5.60 -5.38
N ILE A 94 6.67 -4.53 -4.60
CA ILE A 94 5.61 -3.73 -3.97
C ILE A 94 5.57 -2.33 -4.59
N GLU A 95 4.37 -1.78 -4.76
CA GLU A 95 4.18 -0.39 -5.21
C GLU A 95 4.47 0.59 -4.06
N VAL A 96 5.31 1.60 -4.32
CA VAL A 96 5.56 2.67 -3.35
C VAL A 96 4.52 3.76 -3.49
N THR A 97 3.76 3.99 -2.43
CA THR A 97 3.00 5.24 -2.28
C THR A 97 3.97 6.38 -1.93
N TRP A 98 3.94 7.49 -2.68
CA TRP A 98 4.88 8.61 -2.50
C TRP A 98 4.83 9.25 -1.11
N THR A 99 3.71 9.14 -0.40
CA THR A 99 3.60 9.55 1.01
C THR A 99 4.53 8.75 1.93
N SER A 100 4.73 7.47 1.61
CA SER A 100 5.62 6.57 2.34
C SER A 100 7.07 6.74 1.87
N ALA A 101 7.30 7.07 0.60
CA ALA A 101 8.63 7.38 0.06
C ALA A 101 9.32 8.52 0.84
N HIS A 102 8.56 9.54 1.26
CA HIS A 102 9.10 10.61 2.11
C HIS A 102 9.62 10.08 3.46
N ARG A 103 8.98 9.07 4.05
CA ARG A 103 9.42 8.44 5.30
C ARG A 103 10.71 7.64 5.09
N TYR A 104 10.76 6.82 4.03
CA TYR A 104 11.97 6.07 3.67
C TYR A 104 13.17 6.97 3.34
N ALA A 105 12.93 8.17 2.81
CA ALA A 105 13.99 9.13 2.51
C ALA A 105 14.55 9.83 3.75
N ASN A 106 13.81 9.87 4.87
CA ASN A 106 14.27 10.47 6.12
C ASN A 106 14.92 9.45 7.07
N ASP A 107 14.75 8.15 6.82
CA ASP A 107 15.37 7.08 7.60
C ASP A 107 16.70 6.63 6.98
N LYS A 108 17.73 6.46 7.83
CA LYS A 108 19.08 6.04 7.41
C LYS A 108 19.08 4.61 6.87
N ASP A 109 18.29 3.73 7.47
CA ASP A 109 18.18 2.34 7.03
C ASP A 109 17.29 2.24 5.77
N GLY A 110 16.23 3.05 5.70
CA GLY A 110 15.45 3.28 4.49
C GLY A 110 16.30 3.67 3.28
N ILE A 111 17.17 4.68 3.40
CA ILE A 111 18.08 5.11 2.33
C ILE A 111 18.99 3.96 1.87
N LYS A 112 19.44 3.09 2.77
CA LYS A 112 20.29 1.95 2.43
C LYS A 112 19.55 0.93 1.55
N ILE A 113 18.28 0.66 1.85
CA ILE A 113 17.40 -0.19 1.04
C ILE A 113 17.14 0.47 -0.33
N LEU A 114 16.98 1.80 -0.37
CA LEU A 114 16.80 2.53 -1.62
C LEU A 114 18.06 2.51 -2.50
N LEU A 115 19.24 2.56 -1.89
CA LEU A 115 20.53 2.56 -2.59
C LEU A 115 20.98 1.16 -3.04
N SER A 116 20.43 0.07 -2.46
CA SER A 116 20.78 -1.29 -2.88
C SER A 116 20.38 -1.57 -4.33
N GLY A 117 19.34 -0.89 -4.84
CA GLY A 117 18.92 -0.93 -6.25
C GLY A 117 19.65 0.03 -7.20
N SER A 118 20.72 0.71 -6.76
CA SER A 118 21.39 1.76 -7.57
C SER A 118 21.89 1.26 -8.93
N ARG A 119 22.36 0.01 -9.03
CA ARG A 119 22.83 -0.58 -10.29
C ARG A 119 21.69 -0.77 -11.30
N SER A 120 20.55 -1.31 -10.86
CA SER A 120 19.36 -1.48 -11.71
C SER A 120 18.75 -0.12 -12.08
N GLY A 121 18.76 0.84 -11.16
CA GLY A 121 18.35 2.24 -11.41
C GLY A 121 19.18 2.96 -12.45
N PHE A 122 20.52 2.81 -12.44
CA PHE A 122 21.38 3.44 -13.44
C PHE A 122 21.11 2.90 -14.86
N VAL A 123 20.95 1.59 -15.00
CA VAL A 123 20.61 0.97 -16.29
C VAL A 123 19.27 1.50 -16.81
N LEU A 124 18.26 1.59 -15.93
CA LEU A 124 16.95 2.12 -16.30
C LEU A 124 17.00 3.60 -16.70
N LEU A 125 17.76 4.43 -15.98
CA LEU A 125 17.96 5.84 -16.32
C LEU A 125 18.54 6.01 -17.73
N VAL A 126 19.59 5.25 -18.06
CA VAL A 126 20.20 5.26 -19.39
C VAL A 126 19.20 4.83 -20.46
N LEU A 127 18.40 3.80 -20.18
CA LEU A 127 17.38 3.31 -21.11
C LEU A 127 16.28 4.34 -21.37
N ILE A 128 15.76 5.00 -20.34
CA ILE A 128 14.75 6.05 -20.47
C ILE A 128 15.29 7.23 -21.29
N LEU A 129 16.52 7.67 -21.01
CA LEU A 129 17.15 8.78 -21.74
C LEU A 129 17.39 8.44 -23.21
N ASN A 130 17.83 7.21 -23.51
CA ASN A 130 18.01 6.75 -24.89
C ASN A 130 16.69 6.75 -25.66
N ILE A 131 15.64 6.12 -25.10
CA ILE A 131 14.31 6.08 -25.72
C ILE A 131 13.80 7.51 -25.95
N SER A 132 13.93 8.35 -24.94
CA SER A 132 13.47 9.74 -25.01
C SER A 132 14.23 10.55 -26.06
N TRP A 133 15.54 10.33 -26.22
CA TRP A 133 16.38 10.98 -27.22
C TRP A 133 15.94 10.66 -28.65
N PHE A 134 15.66 9.39 -28.94
CA PHE A 134 15.20 8.95 -30.27
C PHE A 134 13.75 9.38 -30.54
N ALA A 135 12.88 9.32 -29.53
CA ALA A 135 11.45 9.61 -29.68
C ALA A 135 11.11 11.12 -29.68
N GLN A 136 12.05 12.00 -29.29
CA GLN A 136 11.76 13.41 -28.99
C GLN A 136 11.05 14.19 -30.10
N LYS A 137 11.43 13.97 -31.37
CA LYS A 137 10.84 14.71 -32.50
C LYS A 137 9.44 14.18 -32.81
N PHE A 138 9.30 12.85 -32.79
CA PHE A 138 8.06 12.16 -33.10
C PHE A 138 6.98 12.48 -32.05
N LEU A 139 7.27 12.23 -30.77
CA LEU A 139 6.30 12.44 -29.69
C LEU A 139 5.85 13.89 -29.57
N TYR A 140 6.79 14.84 -29.68
CA TYR A 140 6.50 16.27 -29.59
C TYR A 140 5.64 16.77 -30.75
N HIS A 141 5.88 16.26 -31.97
CA HIS A 141 5.13 16.65 -33.16
C HIS A 141 3.73 16.02 -33.17
N GLU A 142 3.61 14.72 -32.94
CA GLU A 142 2.34 14.01 -32.96
C GLU A 142 1.40 14.49 -31.84
N THR A 143 1.89 14.69 -30.62
CA THR A 143 1.08 15.27 -29.55
C THR A 143 0.61 16.69 -29.91
N GLY A 144 1.48 17.47 -30.57
CA GLY A 144 1.11 18.80 -31.06
C GLY A 144 0.00 18.75 -32.10
N ARG A 145 0.08 17.84 -33.08
CA ARG A 145 -0.96 17.63 -34.09
C ARG A 145 -2.30 17.24 -33.47
N ILE A 146 -2.28 16.33 -32.49
CA ILE A 146 -3.49 15.91 -31.76
C ILE A 146 -4.09 17.11 -31.04
N LEU A 147 -3.28 17.90 -30.33
CA LEU A 147 -3.76 19.06 -29.60
C LEU A 147 -4.34 20.14 -30.52
N ASP A 148 -3.74 20.37 -31.69
CA ASP A 148 -4.25 21.29 -32.70
C ASP A 148 -5.57 20.79 -33.33
N MET A 149 -5.69 19.47 -33.55
CA MET A 149 -6.95 18.85 -34.00
C MET A 149 -8.06 19.00 -32.96
N VAL A 150 -7.76 18.79 -31.67
CA VAL A 150 -8.71 19.01 -30.57
C VAL A 150 -9.10 20.48 -30.49
N ARG A 151 -8.11 21.38 -30.52
CA ARG A 151 -8.33 22.83 -30.46
C ARG A 151 -9.24 23.31 -31.60
N THR A 152 -8.91 22.98 -32.84
CA THR A 152 -9.70 23.41 -34.01
C THR A 152 -11.12 22.88 -33.96
N SER A 153 -11.31 21.63 -33.51
CA SER A 153 -12.63 21.03 -33.33
C SER A 153 -13.42 21.73 -32.22
N LEU A 154 -12.79 22.06 -31.10
CA LEU A 154 -13.42 22.77 -29.98
C LEU A 154 -13.86 24.19 -30.40
N TRP A 155 -12.99 24.93 -31.09
CA TRP A 155 -13.30 26.26 -31.62
C TRP A 155 -14.48 26.21 -32.59
N GLN A 156 -14.52 25.23 -33.48
CA GLN A 156 -15.66 25.03 -34.39
C GLN A 156 -16.97 24.78 -33.65
N VAL A 157 -16.95 24.00 -32.55
CA VAL A 157 -18.15 23.78 -31.71
C VAL A 157 -18.56 25.06 -30.97
N LEU A 158 -17.60 25.80 -30.40
CA LEU A 158 -17.86 27.07 -29.71
C LEU A 158 -18.42 28.14 -30.66
N ASP A 159 -17.89 28.25 -31.86
CA ASP A 159 -18.38 29.17 -32.90
C ASP A 159 -19.81 28.81 -33.33
N THR A 160 -20.18 27.52 -33.32
CA THR A 160 -21.56 27.10 -33.60
C THR A 160 -22.53 27.38 -32.45
N LEU A 161 -22.05 27.46 -31.21
CA LEU A 161 -22.85 27.77 -30.02
C LEU A 161 -22.98 29.28 -29.77
N ASN A 162 -22.14 30.11 -30.41
CA ASN A 162 -22.18 31.56 -30.31
C ASN A 162 -22.79 32.17 -31.57
N PRO A 163 -24.10 32.46 -31.63
CA PRO A 163 -24.78 32.96 -32.83
C PRO A 163 -24.43 34.42 -33.19
N ARG A 164 -23.37 35.01 -32.62
CA ARG A 164 -23.00 36.41 -32.80
C ARG A 164 -21.65 36.57 -33.48
N GLN A 165 -21.63 36.35 -34.79
CA GLN A 165 -20.82 37.20 -35.66
C GLN A 165 -21.42 37.30 -37.07
N PRO A 166 -21.86 38.49 -37.52
CA PRO A 166 -22.28 38.72 -38.89
C PRO A 166 -21.06 38.70 -39.81
N CYS A 167 -21.26 38.21 -41.04
CA CYS A 167 -20.31 38.30 -42.14
C CYS A 167 -19.70 39.70 -42.24
N ARG A 168 -18.44 39.87 -41.84
CA ARG A 168 -17.56 40.84 -42.51
C ARG A 168 -16.97 40.11 -43.69
N ASP A 169 -17.63 40.24 -44.85
CA ASP A 169 -17.04 40.04 -46.18
C ASP A 169 -18.12 40.35 -47.23
N LEU A 170 -18.48 41.64 -47.36
CA LEU A 170 -18.98 42.26 -48.60
C LEU A 170 -19.11 43.77 -48.39
N CYS A 171 -18.02 44.52 -48.55
CA CYS A 171 -18.05 45.95 -48.89
C CYS A 171 -16.64 46.42 -49.24
N SER A 172 -16.25 46.21 -50.49
CA SER A 172 -15.25 47.03 -51.19
C SER A 172 -15.26 46.69 -52.68
N ILE A 173 -16.30 47.15 -53.39
CA ILE A 173 -16.26 47.41 -54.84
C ILE A 173 -17.13 48.65 -55.11
N GLU A 174 -16.58 49.84 -54.88
CA GLU A 174 -16.75 51.00 -55.78
C GLU A 174 -15.69 50.82 -56.89
N ASP A 175 -15.82 51.21 -58.15
CA ASP A 175 -16.86 51.79 -58.99
C ASP A 175 -16.39 51.54 -60.43
N GLY A 176 -17.30 51.27 -61.38
CA GLY A 176 -16.92 51.07 -62.79
C GLY A 176 -18.08 50.67 -63.70
N TYR A 177 -18.68 51.69 -64.33
CA TYR A 177 -19.74 51.64 -65.33
C TYR A 177 -19.63 50.50 -66.37
N ASP A 178 -20.72 49.77 -66.63
CA ASP A 178 -21.25 49.64 -68.01
C ASP A 178 -22.72 49.15 -68.06
N TYR A 179 -23.36 49.52 -69.16
CA TYR A 179 -24.79 49.59 -69.43
C TYR A 179 -25.38 48.27 -69.98
N ARG A 180 -26.59 47.91 -69.50
CA ARG A 180 -27.71 47.24 -70.23
C ARG A 180 -27.47 45.87 -70.90
N ASN A 181 -28.10 44.81 -70.38
CA ASN A 181 -29.32 44.23 -70.99
C ASN A 181 -29.89 43.03 -70.20
N SER A 182 -31.22 42.97 -70.18
CA SER A 182 -32.09 41.99 -69.54
C SER A 182 -32.12 40.64 -70.27
N VAL A 183 -31.85 39.54 -69.56
CA VAL A 183 -32.39 38.21 -69.90
C VAL A 183 -32.73 37.46 -68.63
N ASN A 184 -34.00 37.06 -68.50
CA ASN A 184 -34.53 36.22 -67.42
C ASN A 184 -33.84 34.85 -67.38
N TYR A 185 -33.15 34.54 -66.28
CA TYR A 185 -32.76 33.17 -65.92
C TYR A 185 -33.52 32.72 -64.65
N PRO A 186 -34.09 31.50 -64.63
CA PRO A 186 -34.81 31.00 -63.46
C PRO A 186 -33.86 30.63 -62.31
N ARG A 187 -34.13 31.21 -61.13
CA ARG A 187 -33.78 30.76 -59.76
C ARG A 187 -32.52 29.89 -59.60
N ALA A 188 -31.34 30.54 -59.55
CA ALA A 188 -30.13 29.97 -58.96
C ALA A 188 -30.11 30.08 -57.41
N HIS A 189 -31.01 30.87 -56.82
CA HIS A 189 -30.96 31.23 -55.40
C HIS A 189 -31.47 30.14 -54.44
N ASP A 190 -32.30 29.19 -54.92
CA ASP A 190 -32.80 28.07 -54.10
C ASP A 190 -31.83 26.89 -54.02
N ARG A 191 -31.07 26.63 -55.10
CA ARG A 191 -30.08 25.54 -55.11
C ARG A 191 -28.86 25.86 -54.22
N SER A 192 -28.48 27.12 -54.07
CA SER A 192 -27.36 27.53 -53.21
C SER A 192 -27.69 27.41 -51.72
N ARG A 193 -28.93 27.68 -51.29
CA ARG A 193 -29.38 27.49 -49.89
C ARG A 193 -29.46 26.02 -49.51
N VAL A 194 -30.07 25.17 -50.34
CA VAL A 194 -30.18 23.72 -50.06
C VAL A 194 -28.81 23.03 -50.03
N ARG A 195 -27.86 23.43 -50.91
CA ARG A 195 -26.48 22.90 -50.94
C ARG A 195 -25.61 23.39 -49.78
N ARG A 196 -25.89 24.58 -49.22
CA ARG A 196 -25.20 25.13 -48.04
C ARG A 196 -25.73 24.49 -46.75
N GLN A 197 -27.04 24.25 -46.66
CA GLN A 197 -27.69 23.61 -45.51
C GLN A 197 -27.35 22.12 -45.37
N THR A 198 -27.21 21.40 -46.48
CA THR A 198 -26.74 20.00 -46.51
C THR A 198 -25.26 19.85 -46.14
N ARG A 199 -24.38 20.80 -46.51
CA ARG A 199 -22.97 20.79 -46.05
C ARG A 199 -22.87 21.00 -44.54
N ILE A 200 -23.61 21.95 -43.98
CA ILE A 200 -23.63 22.25 -42.54
C ILE A 200 -24.10 21.02 -41.75
N LEU A 201 -25.21 20.40 -42.14
CA LEU A 201 -25.73 19.18 -41.48
C LEU A 201 -24.74 18.00 -41.57
N SER A 202 -24.05 17.85 -42.71
CA SER A 202 -23.01 16.81 -42.89
C SER A 202 -21.75 17.08 -42.05
N MET A 203 -21.44 18.34 -41.78
CA MET A 203 -20.32 18.78 -40.95
C MET A 203 -20.61 18.51 -39.47
N TYR A 204 -21.83 18.84 -39.00
CA TYR A 204 -22.32 18.47 -37.67
C TYR A 204 -22.31 16.95 -37.44
N LYS A 205 -22.72 16.16 -38.46
CA LYS A 205 -22.70 14.68 -38.36
C LYS A 205 -21.27 14.12 -38.29
N ARG A 206 -20.29 14.73 -38.97
CA ARG A 206 -18.88 14.30 -38.92
C ARG A 206 -18.16 14.73 -37.63
N ILE A 207 -18.50 15.89 -37.08
CA ILE A 207 -17.89 16.42 -35.85
C ILE A 207 -18.49 15.77 -34.61
N GLY A 208 -19.83 15.64 -34.56
CA GLY A 208 -20.53 14.98 -33.45
C GLY A 208 -20.11 13.52 -33.26
N VAL A 209 -19.99 12.75 -34.35
CA VAL A 209 -19.63 11.32 -34.26
C VAL A 209 -18.16 11.11 -33.90
N LYS A 210 -17.24 11.99 -34.33
CA LYS A 210 -15.80 11.80 -34.10
C LYS A 210 -15.27 12.29 -32.76
N PHE A 211 -15.94 13.26 -32.14
CA PHE A 211 -15.47 13.87 -30.88
C PHE A 211 -16.47 13.77 -29.73
N VAL A 212 -17.76 13.97 -29.99
CA VAL A 212 -18.78 13.93 -28.92
C VAL A 212 -18.99 12.50 -28.45
N LEU A 213 -19.00 11.52 -29.35
CA LEU A 213 -19.16 10.10 -28.98
C LEU A 213 -18.01 9.56 -28.08
N PRO A 214 -16.71 9.74 -28.40
CA PRO A 214 -15.65 9.28 -27.49
C PRO A 214 -15.58 10.10 -26.20
N LEU A 215 -15.89 11.40 -26.23
CA LEU A 215 -15.96 12.21 -25.02
C LEU A 215 -17.10 11.73 -24.11
N LEU A 216 -18.28 11.48 -24.68
CA LEU A 216 -19.42 10.91 -23.96
C LEU A 216 -19.08 9.54 -23.38
N PHE A 217 -18.40 8.68 -24.16
CA PHE A 217 -17.91 7.38 -23.67
C PHE A 217 -16.95 7.53 -22.50
N LEU A 218 -16.00 8.48 -22.55
CA LEU A 218 -15.06 8.75 -21.45
C LEU A 218 -15.78 9.25 -20.19
N VAL A 219 -16.74 10.17 -20.35
CA VAL A 219 -17.53 10.69 -19.23
C VAL A 219 -18.38 9.57 -18.61
N LEU A 220 -19.07 8.80 -19.45
CA LEU A 220 -19.95 7.72 -19.00
C LEU A 220 -19.14 6.60 -18.32
N SER A 221 -18.02 6.18 -18.92
CA SER A 221 -17.14 5.16 -18.34
C SER A 221 -16.47 5.64 -17.05
N THR A 222 -16.18 6.93 -16.91
CA THR A 222 -15.64 7.49 -15.66
C THR A 222 -16.69 7.56 -14.55
N TYR A 223 -17.96 7.77 -14.89
CA TYR A 223 -19.06 7.81 -13.92
C TYR A 223 -19.56 6.41 -13.53
N LEU A 224 -19.62 5.49 -14.49
CA LEU A 224 -20.15 4.14 -14.28
C LEU A 224 -19.11 3.14 -13.75
N ARG A 225 -17.81 3.48 -13.72
CA ARG A 225 -16.78 2.56 -13.20
C ARG A 225 -16.90 2.41 -11.67
N PRO A 226 -16.73 1.19 -11.13
CA PRO A 226 -16.60 0.97 -9.69
C PRO A 226 -15.43 1.77 -9.09
N SER A 227 -15.56 2.20 -7.83
CA SER A 227 -14.52 2.96 -7.13
C SER A 227 -13.23 2.15 -6.94
N ALA A 228 -13.33 0.93 -6.42
CA ALA A 228 -12.21 -0.02 -6.37
C ALA A 228 -12.38 -1.10 -7.45
N PRO A 229 -11.35 -1.45 -8.25
CA PRO A 229 -9.96 -0.96 -8.21
C PRO A 229 -9.67 0.24 -9.16
N TYR A 230 -10.65 0.72 -9.93
CA TYR A 230 -10.39 1.66 -11.03
C TYR A 230 -9.96 3.07 -10.59
N ALA A 231 -10.37 3.53 -9.41
CA ALA A 231 -9.89 4.80 -8.86
C ALA A 231 -8.38 4.71 -8.58
N ASP A 232 -7.92 3.61 -7.98
CA ASP A 232 -6.51 3.38 -7.70
C ASP A 232 -5.71 3.19 -8.98
N MET A 233 -6.22 2.44 -9.95
CA MET A 233 -5.59 2.30 -11.28
C MET A 233 -5.46 3.64 -12.01
N SER A 234 -6.37 4.59 -11.76
CA SER A 234 -6.37 5.90 -12.42
C SER A 234 -5.33 6.89 -11.86
N LYS A 235 -4.71 6.58 -10.71
CA LYS A 235 -3.61 7.39 -10.18
C LYS A 235 -2.48 7.52 -11.21
N SER A 236 -1.84 8.67 -11.21
CA SER A 236 -0.77 9.04 -12.14
C SER A 236 0.39 9.59 -11.33
N LEU A 237 1.60 9.10 -11.60
CA LEU A 237 2.81 9.44 -10.84
C LEU A 237 3.03 10.97 -10.71
N PRO A 238 2.91 11.78 -11.79
CA PRO A 238 2.90 13.25 -11.71
C PRO A 238 1.96 13.86 -10.67
N ILE A 239 0.74 13.32 -10.55
CA ILE A 239 -0.31 13.88 -9.70
C ILE A 239 -0.01 13.54 -8.24
N GLU A 240 0.43 12.32 -7.98
CA GLU A 240 0.86 11.88 -6.66
C GLU A 240 2.08 12.68 -6.17
N LEU A 241 3.06 12.94 -7.05
CA LEU A 241 4.21 13.79 -6.73
C LEU A 241 3.78 15.23 -6.38
N LEU A 242 2.84 15.79 -7.13
CA LEU A 242 2.31 17.13 -6.85
C LEU A 242 1.56 17.18 -5.52
N GLN A 243 0.80 16.13 -5.19
CA GLN A 243 0.11 15.99 -3.90
C GLN A 243 1.10 15.94 -2.75
N VAL A 244 2.26 15.29 -2.90
CA VAL A 244 3.31 15.30 -1.86
C VAL A 244 3.93 16.68 -1.70
N MET A 245 4.12 17.44 -2.79
CA MET A 245 4.67 18.80 -2.70
C MET A 245 3.72 19.80 -2.05
N SER A 246 2.40 19.61 -2.21
CA SER A 246 1.39 20.41 -1.52
C SER A 246 1.03 19.87 -0.14
N TYR A 247 1.60 18.72 0.26
CA TYR A 247 1.38 18.12 1.55
C TYR A 247 2.20 18.83 2.63
N SER A 248 1.57 19.77 3.34
CA SER A 248 2.03 20.13 4.67
C SER A 248 1.84 18.92 5.57
N VAL A 249 2.91 18.48 6.25
CA VAL A 249 2.85 17.50 7.33
C VAL A 249 2.05 18.12 8.47
N ASP A 250 0.72 18.06 8.38
CA ASP A 250 -0.10 18.19 9.57
C ASP A 250 -0.26 16.77 10.12
N ARG A 251 0.53 16.50 11.16
CA ARG A 251 0.66 15.20 11.84
C ARG A 251 -0.63 14.78 12.55
N ARG A 252 -1.70 15.58 12.47
CA ARG A 252 -2.92 15.41 13.27
C ARG A 252 -4.19 14.98 12.53
N ASP A 253 -4.35 15.19 11.22
CA ASP A 253 -5.68 14.99 10.63
C ASP A 253 -5.63 14.34 9.24
N ARG A 254 -5.38 13.02 9.21
CA ARG A 254 -5.81 12.16 8.10
C ARG A 254 -7.06 11.39 8.45
N VAL A 255 -8.07 12.14 8.87
CA VAL A 255 -9.43 11.65 8.80
C VAL A 255 -10.05 12.31 7.58
N ASN A 256 -10.32 11.52 6.54
CA ASN A 256 -11.08 11.95 5.38
C ASN A 256 -12.34 12.67 5.89
N PRO A 257 -12.61 13.95 5.57
CA PRO A 257 -13.72 14.69 6.20
C PRO A 257 -15.10 14.07 5.91
N ARG A 258 -15.20 13.13 4.96
CA ARG A 258 -16.41 12.34 4.69
C ARG A 258 -16.55 11.06 5.51
N ILE A 259 -15.48 10.63 6.18
CA ILE A 259 -15.43 9.48 7.09
C ILE A 259 -14.69 9.96 8.34
N SER A 260 -15.22 10.99 9.00
CA SER A 260 -14.75 11.40 10.32
C SER A 260 -15.24 10.42 11.36
N ASN A 261 -14.56 9.27 11.47
CA ASN A 261 -14.67 8.41 12.63
C ASN A 261 -13.61 8.86 13.63
N PRO A 262 -13.95 9.74 14.59
CA PRO A 262 -13.05 10.04 15.70
C PRO A 262 -12.56 8.73 16.32
N TRP A 263 -11.25 8.57 16.47
CA TRP A 263 -10.63 7.43 17.13
C TRP A 263 -9.92 7.89 18.41
N PRO A 264 -10.08 7.16 19.54
CA PRO A 264 -10.99 6.02 19.74
C PRO A 264 -12.47 6.43 19.55
N LEU A 265 -13.29 5.47 19.08
CA LEU A 265 -14.71 5.71 18.78
C LEU A 265 -15.41 6.30 20.02
N PRO A 266 -15.89 7.57 19.98
CA PRO A 266 -16.44 8.26 21.16
C PRO A 266 -17.58 7.49 21.79
N ASP A 267 -18.39 6.82 20.97
CA ASP A 267 -19.50 6.01 21.42
C ASP A 267 -19.06 4.80 22.24
N LEU A 268 -17.88 4.23 22.01
CA LEU A 268 -17.40 3.03 22.73
C LEU A 268 -16.59 3.34 23.99
N ILE A 269 -16.16 4.60 24.16
CA ILE A 269 -15.37 5.04 25.33
C ILE A 269 -16.21 5.78 26.38
N GLN A 270 -17.50 5.98 26.12
CA GLN A 270 -18.39 6.69 27.04
C GLN A 270 -18.42 5.98 28.40
N THR A 271 -18.53 6.78 29.48
CA THR A 271 -18.57 6.30 30.87
C THR A 271 -19.68 5.28 31.14
N ARG A 272 -20.76 5.27 30.33
CA ARG A 272 -21.84 4.29 30.41
C ARG A 272 -21.44 2.85 30.07
N TYR A 273 -20.38 2.68 29.26
CA TYR A 273 -19.82 1.37 28.93
C TYR A 273 -18.68 0.98 29.85
N TRP A 274 -18.36 1.81 30.84
CA TRP A 274 -17.31 1.47 31.77
C TRP A 274 -17.79 0.34 32.66
N GLU A 275 -17.01 -0.74 32.64
CA GLU A 275 -17.29 -1.90 33.45
C GLU A 275 -16.22 -2.02 34.52
N GLY A 276 -16.66 -2.09 35.78
CA GLY A 276 -15.75 -2.41 36.87
C GLY A 276 -15.19 -3.83 36.72
N PRO A 277 -14.09 -4.14 37.42
CA PRO A 277 -13.56 -5.49 37.45
C PRO A 277 -14.60 -6.50 37.95
N LYS A 278 -14.75 -7.63 37.25
CA LYS A 278 -15.68 -8.72 37.57
C LYS A 278 -14.96 -10.06 37.38
N GLY A 279 -14.71 -10.78 38.48
CA GLY A 279 -13.91 -12.01 38.42
C GLY A 279 -12.56 -11.77 37.74
N HIS A 280 -12.33 -12.47 36.62
CA HIS A 280 -11.10 -12.39 35.81
C HIS A 280 -11.04 -11.16 34.88
N PHE A 281 -12.16 -10.48 34.66
CA PHE A 281 -12.19 -9.25 33.89
C PHE A 281 -11.66 -8.09 34.74
N LYS A 282 -10.54 -7.48 34.34
CA LYS A 282 -9.89 -6.35 35.05
C LYS A 282 -10.66 -5.04 35.02
N GLY A 283 -11.77 -4.99 34.29
CA GLY A 283 -12.54 -3.78 34.07
C GLY A 283 -12.17 -3.10 32.76
N TRP A 284 -13.13 -2.37 32.20
CA TRP A 284 -12.96 -1.54 31.02
C TRP A 284 -13.32 -0.11 31.41
N ALA A 285 -12.35 0.79 31.41
CA ALA A 285 -12.58 2.21 31.67
C ALA A 285 -11.51 3.04 30.94
N PRO A 286 -11.60 3.12 29.60
CA PRO A 286 -10.64 3.87 28.78
C PRO A 286 -10.72 5.37 29.12
N GLY A 287 -9.57 6.04 29.19
CA GLY A 287 -9.46 7.47 29.51
C GLY A 287 -8.48 7.78 30.65
N GLU A 288 -7.99 9.03 30.68
CA GLU A 288 -6.92 9.45 31.61
C GLU A 288 -7.39 9.55 33.08
N ASP A 289 -8.67 9.90 33.31
CA ASP A 289 -9.19 10.20 34.65
C ASP A 289 -9.78 9.01 35.41
N SER A 290 -9.86 7.84 34.76
CA SER A 290 -10.48 6.66 35.36
C SER A 290 -9.65 6.13 36.54
N VAL A 291 -10.33 5.65 37.58
CA VAL A 291 -9.68 5.08 38.78
C VAL A 291 -8.85 3.84 38.42
N LEU A 292 -9.32 3.06 37.43
CA LEU A 292 -8.61 1.88 36.92
C LEU A 292 -7.34 2.29 36.16
N SER A 293 -7.41 3.32 35.31
CA SER A 293 -6.25 3.87 34.60
C SER A 293 -5.17 4.38 35.56
N ARG A 294 -5.57 5.08 36.63
CA ARG A 294 -4.63 5.53 37.68
C ARG A 294 -3.97 4.36 38.41
N ARG A 295 -4.77 3.41 38.89
CA ARG A 295 -4.24 2.20 39.57
C ARG A 295 -3.25 1.42 38.70
N TYR A 296 -3.51 1.32 37.40
CA TYR A 296 -2.62 0.66 36.47
C TYR A 296 -1.33 1.44 36.20
N ARG A 297 -1.42 2.78 36.12
CA ARG A 297 -0.27 3.66 35.90
C ARG A 297 0.69 3.65 37.10
N ASP A 298 0.11 3.64 38.30
CA ASP A 298 0.87 3.73 39.55
C ASP A 298 1.31 2.36 40.09
N GLY A 299 0.78 1.28 39.49
CA GLY A 299 1.11 -0.10 39.85
C GLY A 299 2.47 -0.54 39.33
N VAL A 300 3.53 -0.34 40.14
CA VAL A 300 4.85 -0.91 39.88
C VAL A 300 4.91 -2.36 40.42
N PRO A 301 5.28 -3.35 39.59
CA PRO A 301 5.44 -4.73 40.05
C PRO A 301 6.58 -4.84 41.07
N ARG A 302 6.36 -5.58 42.16
CA ARG A 302 7.37 -5.75 43.24
C ARG A 302 8.65 -6.44 42.79
N TRP A 303 8.56 -7.33 41.80
CA TRP A 303 9.70 -8.07 41.24
C TRP A 303 10.58 -7.22 40.31
N LEU A 304 10.14 -6.01 39.93
CA LEU A 304 10.88 -5.15 39.02
C LEU A 304 12.07 -4.50 39.76
N PRO A 305 13.32 -4.60 39.26
CA PRO A 305 14.46 -3.93 39.87
C PRO A 305 14.31 -2.41 39.90
N GLU A 306 15.00 -1.75 40.85
CA GLU A 306 15.02 -0.28 40.97
C GLU A 306 15.50 0.42 39.69
N THR A 307 16.46 -0.19 38.99
CA THR A 307 16.97 0.26 37.69
C THR A 307 16.52 -0.71 36.59
N PRO A 308 15.31 -0.54 36.04
CA PRO A 308 14.77 -1.48 35.07
C PRO A 308 15.53 -1.38 33.73
N PRO A 309 15.77 -2.52 33.05
CA PRO A 309 16.44 -2.52 31.75
C PRO A 309 15.55 -1.97 30.62
N ALA A 310 16.16 -1.75 29.46
CA ALA A 310 15.43 -1.26 28.29
C ALA A 310 14.21 -2.15 27.95
N GLY A 311 13.05 -1.51 27.76
CA GLY A 311 11.76 -2.19 27.51
C GLY A 311 10.77 -2.08 28.67
N PHE A 312 11.23 -1.75 29.87
CA PHE A 312 10.42 -1.63 31.08
C PHE A 312 10.12 -0.17 31.47
N HIS A 313 10.36 0.78 30.56
CA HIS A 313 10.22 2.22 30.78
C HIS A 313 8.82 2.65 31.23
N LYS A 314 7.79 1.84 30.96
CA LYS A 314 6.41 2.08 31.42
C LYS A 314 6.34 2.31 32.93
N TRP A 315 7.15 1.59 33.71
CA TRP A 315 7.16 1.59 35.17
C TRP A 315 8.23 2.50 35.80
N LEU A 316 9.01 3.23 34.99
CA LEU A 316 9.91 4.25 35.52
C LEU A 316 9.07 5.41 36.09
N SER A 317 9.19 5.63 37.39
CA SER A 317 8.51 6.74 38.06
C SER A 317 9.12 8.06 37.62
N ARG A 318 8.27 9.05 37.29
CA ARG A 318 8.67 10.40 36.88
C ARG A 318 9.10 11.26 38.08
N SER A 319 9.91 10.69 38.98
CA SER A 319 10.43 11.38 40.15
C SER A 319 11.87 11.83 39.89
N GLY A 320 12.03 12.93 39.14
CA GLY A 320 13.29 13.70 39.14
C GLY A 320 13.84 14.12 37.78
N SER A 321 13.15 14.99 37.05
CA SER A 321 13.79 15.91 36.10
C SER A 321 12.84 17.03 35.65
N HIS A 322 12.53 17.94 36.57
CA HIS A 322 12.44 19.34 36.16
C HIS A 322 13.88 19.88 36.27
N GLN A 323 14.43 20.44 35.17
CA GLN A 323 15.85 20.84 34.98
C GLN A 323 16.75 19.63 34.69
N ASP A 324 17.52 19.48 33.60
CA ASP A 324 18.06 20.38 32.59
C ASP A 324 18.42 19.58 31.31
N ASP A 325 17.48 19.30 30.41
CA ASP A 325 17.82 18.84 29.04
C ASP A 325 16.78 19.34 28.04
N ALA A 326 16.59 20.66 28.04
CA ALA A 326 15.96 21.37 26.94
C ALA A 326 17.00 21.68 25.86
N GLN A 327 17.68 20.66 25.34
CA GLN A 327 18.41 20.83 24.09
C GLN A 327 18.49 19.52 23.32
N THR A 328 18.01 19.59 22.08
CA THR A 328 18.08 18.58 21.03
C THR A 328 17.27 17.30 21.24
N ASP A 329 15.94 17.42 21.21
CA ASP A 329 15.19 16.67 20.19
C ASP A 329 13.79 17.25 20.00
N ASN A 330 13.27 17.20 18.77
CA ASN A 330 11.87 17.51 18.44
C ASN A 330 10.92 16.40 18.97
N GLY A 331 11.11 15.99 20.23
CA GLY A 331 10.51 14.83 20.89
C GLY A 331 9.30 15.13 21.78
N GLY A 332 8.82 16.38 21.82
CA GLY A 332 7.66 16.76 22.64
C GLY A 332 6.35 16.04 22.25
N ASP A 333 6.24 15.56 21.00
CA ASP A 333 5.09 14.78 20.53
C ASP A 333 5.09 13.33 21.05
N LEU A 334 6.28 12.74 21.25
CA LEU A 334 6.41 11.33 21.68
C LEU A 334 6.01 11.15 23.14
N GLU A 335 6.35 12.11 24.01
CA GLU A 335 5.97 12.09 25.43
C GLU A 335 4.45 12.26 25.61
N HIS A 336 3.80 13.05 24.76
CA HIS A 336 2.35 13.26 24.79
C HIS A 336 1.56 12.08 24.21
N ILE A 337 2.11 11.38 23.22
CA ILE A 337 1.57 10.11 22.70
C ILE A 337 1.75 8.98 23.73
N TYR A 338 2.88 8.95 24.45
CA TYR A 338 3.16 7.97 25.52
C TYR A 338 2.13 8.06 26.66
N ASN A 339 1.65 9.26 26.98
CA ASN A 339 0.58 9.47 27.97
C ASN A 339 -0.79 8.95 27.48
N LYS A 340 -1.10 9.08 26.19
CA LYS A 340 -2.35 8.57 25.60
C LYS A 340 -2.35 7.06 25.41
N THR A 341 -1.22 6.46 25.02
CA THR A 341 -1.11 4.99 24.85
C THR A 341 -1.10 4.25 26.18
N LYS A 342 -0.70 4.89 27.29
CA LYS A 342 -0.94 4.35 28.65
C LYS A 342 -2.44 4.17 28.97
N ALA A 343 -3.35 4.86 28.28
CA ALA A 343 -4.79 4.85 28.56
C ALA A 343 -5.61 3.88 27.68
N ASN A 344 -5.05 3.38 26.58
CA ASN A 344 -5.76 2.51 25.65
C ASN A 344 -5.36 1.06 25.90
N GLY A 345 -5.94 0.53 26.98
CA GLY A 345 -5.71 -0.82 27.47
C GLY A 345 -6.06 -1.88 26.44
N VAL A 346 -5.12 -2.80 26.25
CA VAL A 346 -5.43 -4.16 25.85
C VAL A 346 -4.75 -5.06 26.88
N PHE A 347 -5.57 -5.59 27.78
CA PHE A 347 -5.17 -6.39 28.94
C PHE A 347 -5.37 -7.87 28.62
N TYR A 348 -4.29 -8.66 28.58
CA TYR A 348 -4.39 -10.12 28.48
C TYR A 348 -3.36 -10.85 29.35
N ASN A 349 -3.07 -10.34 30.55
CA ASN A 349 -2.73 -11.31 31.60
C ASN A 349 -4.06 -11.61 32.27
N LEU A 350 -4.72 -12.68 31.82
CA LEU A 350 -6.11 -13.02 32.19
C LEU A 350 -6.25 -13.36 33.70
N ASP A 351 -5.17 -13.32 34.49
CA ASP A 351 -5.08 -13.92 35.83
C ASP A 351 -5.80 -15.29 35.85
N GLU A 352 -5.74 -15.97 34.72
CA GLU A 352 -6.16 -17.35 34.59
C GLU A 352 -5.08 -18.16 35.28
N GLU A 353 -5.53 -19.02 36.18
CA GLU A 353 -4.63 -20.02 36.70
C GLU A 353 -4.12 -20.86 35.54
N VAL A 354 -2.87 -21.29 35.64
CA VAL A 354 -2.28 -22.21 34.68
C VAL A 354 -3.25 -23.37 34.46
N LEU A 355 -3.49 -23.75 33.19
CA LEU A 355 -4.31 -24.91 32.82
C LEU A 355 -4.10 -26.05 33.81
N ASP A 356 -5.17 -26.63 34.37
CA ASP A 356 -5.08 -27.59 35.48
C ASP A 356 -4.07 -28.73 35.22
N ILE A 357 -3.98 -29.15 33.96
CA ILE A 357 -3.03 -30.18 33.45
C ILE A 357 -1.57 -29.74 33.64
N LEU A 358 -1.27 -28.47 33.43
CA LEU A 358 0.05 -27.87 33.58
C LEU A 358 0.30 -27.40 35.02
N ARG A 359 -0.75 -27.06 35.79
CA ARG A 359 -0.63 -26.56 37.17
C ARG A 359 0.09 -27.56 38.06
N HIS A 360 -0.34 -28.82 38.08
CA HIS A 360 0.32 -29.88 38.86
C HIS A 360 1.81 -30.03 38.49
N THR A 361 2.13 -29.89 37.21
CA THR A 361 3.52 -30.01 36.71
C THR A 361 4.39 -28.84 37.17
N PHE A 362 3.85 -27.62 37.18
CA PHE A 362 4.59 -26.45 37.67
C PHE A 362 4.70 -26.38 39.19
N GLU A 363 3.64 -26.74 39.93
CA GLU A 363 3.65 -26.80 41.40
C GLU A 363 4.61 -27.87 41.93
N ALA A 364 4.68 -29.03 41.27
CA ALA A 364 5.62 -30.10 41.64
C ALA A 364 7.08 -29.76 41.28
N GLY A 365 7.33 -28.70 40.49
CA GLY A 365 8.67 -28.28 40.09
C GLY A 365 9.44 -29.33 39.27
N THR A 366 8.75 -30.27 38.65
CA THR A 366 9.36 -31.42 37.94
C THR A 366 10.07 -31.01 36.65
N VAL A 367 9.66 -29.89 36.03
CA VAL A 367 10.23 -29.40 34.77
C VAL A 367 11.04 -28.12 34.99
N LYS A 368 12.36 -28.18 34.75
CA LYS A 368 13.26 -27.03 34.82
C LYS A 368 13.57 -26.46 33.43
N ILE A 369 13.00 -25.30 33.11
CA ILE A 369 13.23 -24.63 31.82
C ILE A 369 14.56 -23.85 31.87
N LYS A 370 15.55 -24.30 31.09
CA LYS A 370 16.87 -23.63 30.98
C LYS A 370 17.02 -22.77 29.73
N HIS A 371 16.48 -23.27 28.61
CA HIS A 371 16.62 -22.66 27.29
C HIS A 371 15.24 -22.50 26.67
N VAL A 372 15.00 -21.33 26.06
CA VAL A 372 13.80 -21.03 25.31
C VAL A 372 14.23 -20.69 23.89
N ALA A 373 13.71 -21.43 22.91
CA ALA A 373 13.91 -21.16 21.50
C ALA A 373 12.57 -20.80 20.88
N LEU A 374 12.52 -19.67 20.16
CA LEU A 374 11.34 -19.24 19.42
C LEU A 374 11.64 -19.40 17.93
N ILE A 375 10.87 -20.25 17.25
CA ILE A 375 11.02 -20.52 15.82
C ILE A 375 9.80 -19.94 15.11
N MET A 376 10.01 -18.86 14.35
CA MET A 376 8.98 -18.26 13.50
C MET A 376 9.15 -18.79 12.08
N MET A 377 8.08 -19.37 11.54
CA MET A 377 8.06 -19.87 10.17
C MET A 377 7.35 -18.87 9.27
N GLU A 378 8.06 -18.38 8.26
CA GLU A 378 7.55 -17.36 7.35
C GLU A 378 6.43 -17.91 6.46
N SER A 379 5.29 -17.22 6.43
CA SER A 379 4.17 -17.52 5.52
C SER A 379 3.63 -18.96 5.58
N ILE A 380 3.81 -19.65 6.72
CA ILE A 380 3.25 -20.99 6.94
C ILE A 380 1.82 -20.91 7.46
N ARG A 381 0.92 -21.68 6.83
CA ARG A 381 -0.49 -21.82 7.23
C ARG A 381 -0.68 -23.12 7.99
N GLU A 382 -1.56 -23.11 8.99
CA GLU A 382 -1.95 -24.30 9.78
C GLU A 382 -2.42 -25.46 8.89
N GLU A 383 -3.16 -25.16 7.81
CA GLU A 383 -3.66 -26.15 6.84
C GLU A 383 -2.55 -26.91 6.08
N LEU A 384 -1.33 -26.39 6.09
CA LEU A 384 -0.15 -26.96 5.41
C LEU A 384 0.90 -27.47 6.42
N PHE A 385 0.60 -27.49 7.72
CA PHE A 385 1.54 -27.88 8.77
C PHE A 385 0.90 -28.89 9.75
N PRO A 386 0.79 -30.18 9.39
CA PRO A 386 1.13 -30.78 8.09
C PRO A 386 -0.02 -30.70 7.07
N LEU A 387 0.31 -30.85 5.78
CA LEU A 387 -0.69 -31.02 4.73
C LEU A 387 -1.39 -32.37 4.89
N GLN A 388 -2.72 -32.39 4.84
CA GLN A 388 -3.51 -33.61 5.03
C GLN A 388 -4.18 -34.05 3.73
N GLN A 389 -4.14 -35.35 3.44
CA GLN A 389 -4.92 -35.93 2.35
C GLN A 389 -6.42 -35.71 2.62
N GLY A 390 -7.16 -35.31 1.58
CA GLY A 390 -8.58 -34.99 1.68
C GLY A 390 -8.92 -33.59 2.24
N SER A 391 -7.94 -32.83 2.70
CA SER A 391 -8.13 -31.41 3.06
C SER A 391 -8.56 -30.55 1.86
N ASP A 392 -9.10 -29.37 2.11
CA ASP A 392 -9.52 -28.47 1.03
C ASP A 392 -8.34 -27.97 0.20
N MET A 393 -7.19 -27.69 0.82
CA MET A 393 -5.95 -27.41 0.10
C MET A 393 -5.51 -28.58 -0.78
N HIS A 394 -5.58 -29.81 -0.27
CA HIS A 394 -5.30 -31.00 -1.09
C HIS A 394 -6.24 -31.10 -2.30
N LYS A 395 -7.54 -30.86 -2.12
CA LYS A 395 -8.51 -30.85 -3.25
C LYS A 395 -8.21 -29.74 -4.26
N ILE A 396 -7.82 -28.55 -3.81
CA ILE A 396 -7.43 -27.44 -4.68
C ILE A 396 -6.20 -27.83 -5.51
N ILE A 397 -5.19 -28.45 -4.88
CA ILE A 397 -4.00 -28.94 -5.57
C ILE A 397 -4.37 -30.02 -6.59
N LEU A 398 -5.21 -30.99 -6.24
CA LEU A 398 -5.63 -32.03 -7.19
C LEU A 398 -6.38 -31.43 -8.39
N ARG A 399 -7.31 -30.49 -8.15
CA ARG A 399 -8.05 -29.79 -9.22
C ARG A 399 -7.12 -29.05 -10.17
N SER A 400 -6.02 -28.46 -9.68
CA SER A 400 -5.07 -27.76 -10.55
C SER A 400 -4.26 -28.69 -11.44
N HIS A 401 -4.23 -29.99 -11.15
CA HIS A 401 -3.53 -31.03 -11.92
C HIS A 401 -4.50 -31.93 -12.71
N GLU A 402 -5.80 -31.64 -12.72
CA GLU A 402 -6.79 -32.37 -13.53
C GLU A 402 -6.43 -32.33 -15.02
N GLY A 403 -6.42 -33.50 -15.68
CA GLY A 403 -6.09 -33.65 -17.10
C GLY A 403 -4.60 -33.78 -17.43
N GLN A 404 -3.72 -33.72 -16.43
CA GLN A 404 -2.30 -34.05 -16.59
C GLN A 404 -2.05 -35.55 -16.38
N ARG A 405 -1.13 -36.14 -17.16
CA ARG A 405 -0.78 -37.58 -17.06
C ARG A 405 -0.17 -37.97 -15.72
N ASP A 406 0.32 -36.99 -14.94
CA ASP A 406 1.04 -37.19 -13.69
C ASP A 406 0.16 -37.03 -12.44
N GLY A 407 -1.17 -37.01 -12.58
CA GLY A 407 -2.09 -36.84 -11.44
C GLY A 407 -1.86 -37.86 -10.31
N ASP A 408 -1.49 -39.10 -10.65
CA ASP A 408 -1.15 -40.16 -9.68
C ASP A 408 0.19 -39.91 -8.95
N ASN A 409 1.13 -39.17 -9.55
CA ASN A 409 2.42 -38.82 -8.94
C ASN A 409 2.31 -37.67 -7.92
N VAL A 410 1.25 -36.85 -8.02
CA VAL A 410 1.05 -35.71 -7.12
C VAL A 410 0.93 -36.17 -5.66
N GLY A 411 0.18 -37.24 -5.39
CA GLY A 411 0.02 -37.79 -4.04
C GLY A 411 1.36 -38.22 -3.41
N GLY A 412 2.23 -38.87 -4.19
CA GLY A 412 3.56 -39.28 -3.74
C GLY A 412 4.51 -38.11 -3.47
N ILE A 413 4.39 -37.02 -4.24
CA ILE A 413 5.15 -35.80 -3.96
C ILE A 413 4.63 -35.15 -2.68
N LEU A 414 3.30 -35.01 -2.54
CA LEU A 414 2.68 -34.37 -1.38
C LEU A 414 2.96 -35.11 -0.07
N SER A 415 2.97 -36.45 -0.09
CA SER A 415 3.30 -37.26 1.09
C SER A 415 4.74 -37.06 1.60
N SER A 416 5.63 -36.54 0.74
CA SER A 416 7.02 -36.25 1.10
C SER A 416 7.25 -34.82 1.62
N LEU A 417 6.25 -33.92 1.54
CA LEU A 417 6.44 -32.50 1.82
C LEU A 417 6.53 -32.15 3.31
N THR A 418 5.70 -32.78 4.14
CA THR A 418 5.52 -32.35 5.54
C THR A 418 5.86 -33.38 6.63
N PRO A 419 6.86 -34.28 6.45
CA PRO A 419 7.10 -35.36 7.40
C PRO A 419 7.60 -34.83 8.77
N VAL A 420 8.35 -33.71 8.77
CA VAL A 420 8.78 -33.05 10.02
C VAL A 420 7.59 -32.41 10.75
N ALA A 421 6.65 -31.81 10.01
CA ALA A 421 5.48 -31.17 10.61
C ALA A 421 4.55 -32.21 11.24
N GLU A 422 4.35 -33.37 10.62
CA GLU A 422 3.59 -34.50 11.20
C GLU A 422 4.17 -34.92 12.55
N LYS A 423 5.50 -35.06 12.61
CA LYS A 423 6.19 -35.46 13.85
C LYS A 423 6.16 -34.38 14.94
N VAL A 424 6.34 -33.11 14.59
CA VAL A 424 6.30 -31.99 15.55
C VAL A 424 4.89 -31.75 16.10
N THR A 425 3.87 -31.89 15.25
CA THR A 425 2.48 -31.64 15.62
C THR A 425 1.77 -32.85 16.25
N GLY A 426 2.35 -34.04 16.11
CA GLY A 426 1.72 -35.32 16.48
C GLY A 426 0.54 -35.71 15.57
N LYS A 427 0.30 -34.98 14.47
CA LYS A 427 -0.75 -35.29 13.49
C LYS A 427 -0.17 -36.30 12.48
N HIS A 428 -0.46 -37.58 12.67
CA HIS A 428 -0.10 -38.62 11.70
C HIS A 428 -1.02 -38.54 10.48
N VAL A 429 -0.44 -38.44 9.28
CA VAL A 429 -1.18 -38.44 8.02
C VAL A 429 -0.80 -39.69 7.23
N CYS A 430 -1.70 -40.68 7.21
CA CYS A 430 -1.57 -41.82 6.32
C CYS A 430 -1.92 -41.36 4.91
N TRP A 431 -0.95 -41.42 4.01
CA TRP A 431 -1.14 -41.10 2.60
C TRP A 431 -1.46 -42.39 1.83
N GLU A 432 -2.60 -42.43 1.16
CA GLU A 432 -3.05 -43.56 0.35
C GLU A 432 -2.96 -43.23 -1.14
N GLY A 433 -2.45 -44.17 -1.93
CA GLY A 433 -2.43 -44.12 -3.40
C GLY A 433 -3.83 -44.34 -3.99
N SER A 434 -3.96 -44.13 -5.31
CA SER A 434 -5.22 -44.37 -6.03
C SER A 434 -5.64 -45.85 -6.04
N ASP A 435 -4.71 -46.75 -5.74
CA ASP A 435 -4.90 -48.19 -5.55
C ASP A 435 -5.18 -48.60 -4.10
N GLY A 436 -5.25 -47.64 -3.16
CA GLY A 436 -5.41 -47.88 -1.73
C GLY A 436 -4.15 -48.40 -1.04
N SER A 437 -3.01 -48.40 -1.72
CA SER A 437 -1.73 -48.74 -1.10
C SER A 437 -1.19 -47.58 -0.27
N GLU A 438 -0.55 -47.87 0.86
CA GLU A 438 0.13 -46.83 1.63
C GLU A 438 1.32 -46.28 0.85
N LEU A 439 1.31 -44.98 0.60
CA LEU A 439 2.41 -44.30 -0.05
C LEU A 439 3.63 -44.27 0.88
N PRO A 440 4.84 -44.55 0.37
CA PRO A 440 6.03 -44.56 1.19
C PRO A 440 6.31 -43.16 1.72
N GLN A 441 6.17 -42.98 3.03
CA GLN A 441 6.61 -41.75 3.69
C GLN A 441 8.13 -41.63 3.59
N MET A 442 8.63 -40.41 3.34
CA MET A 442 10.06 -40.14 3.35
C MET A 442 10.62 -40.50 4.73
N ARG A 443 11.56 -41.44 4.79
CA ARG A 443 12.24 -41.80 6.05
C ARG A 443 13.08 -40.61 6.51
N ILE A 444 12.56 -39.86 7.47
CA ILE A 444 13.34 -38.86 8.19
C ILE A 444 14.44 -39.63 8.95
N PRO A 445 15.70 -39.15 8.98
CA PRO A 445 16.69 -39.71 9.89
C PRO A 445 16.09 -39.76 11.30
N VAL A 446 16.15 -40.95 11.91
CA VAL A 446 15.62 -41.19 13.25
C VAL A 446 16.21 -40.13 14.15
N TRP A 447 15.37 -39.20 14.62
CA TRP A 447 15.76 -38.33 15.72
C TRP A 447 16.21 -39.24 16.84
N ASN A 448 17.45 -39.08 17.29
CA ASN A 448 17.92 -39.74 18.49
C ASN A 448 17.19 -39.09 19.66
N ASP A 449 15.95 -39.52 19.84
CA ASP A 449 15.03 -39.00 20.83
C ASP A 449 15.48 -39.53 22.18
N THR A 450 16.24 -38.69 22.88
CA THR A 450 16.70 -38.95 24.25
C THR A 450 15.71 -38.41 25.28
N THR A 451 14.54 -37.94 24.84
CA THR A 451 13.55 -37.33 25.72
C THR A 451 12.88 -38.40 26.57
N GLN A 452 12.70 -38.13 27.86
CA GLN A 452 12.13 -39.09 28.81
C GLN A 452 10.62 -39.23 28.63
N ASP A 453 10.07 -40.38 29.05
CA ASP A 453 8.62 -40.60 29.08
C ASP A 453 7.91 -39.50 29.92
N GLY A 454 6.91 -38.85 29.33
CA GLY A 454 6.20 -37.70 29.93
C GLY A 454 6.61 -36.32 29.37
N PHE A 455 7.65 -36.27 28.53
CA PHE A 455 8.01 -35.07 27.77
C PHE A 455 7.43 -35.17 26.35
N GLY A 456 6.63 -34.17 25.94
CA GLY A 456 5.96 -34.13 24.65
C GLY A 456 5.69 -32.70 24.16
N GLY A 457 5.10 -32.55 22.97
CA GLY A 457 4.74 -31.26 22.39
C GLY A 457 3.26 -30.91 22.59
N ILE A 458 2.96 -29.62 22.70
CA ILE A 458 1.58 -29.12 22.63
C ILE A 458 1.36 -28.55 21.24
N ASN A 459 0.32 -29.05 20.56
CA ASN A 459 -0.12 -28.53 19.28
C ASN A 459 -1.42 -27.75 19.45
N VAL A 460 -1.44 -26.49 19.02
CA VAL A 460 -2.60 -25.60 19.19
C VAL A 460 -3.33 -25.45 17.86
N VAL A 461 -4.46 -26.12 17.73
CA VAL A 461 -5.31 -26.04 16.53
C VAL A 461 -6.21 -24.81 16.62
N GLY A 462 -6.22 -24.00 15.56
CA GLY A 462 -7.02 -22.76 15.51
C GLY A 462 -6.29 -21.52 16.02
N ALA A 463 -4.95 -21.54 16.05
CA ALA A 463 -4.16 -20.33 16.27
C ALA A 463 -4.26 -19.39 15.06
N PHE A 464 -4.46 -18.09 15.31
CA PHE A 464 -4.52 -17.06 14.28
C PHE A 464 -3.36 -16.08 14.44
N THR A 465 -2.78 -15.66 13.31
CA THR A 465 -1.81 -14.56 13.30
C THR A 465 -2.51 -13.24 13.61
N ALA A 466 -1.86 -12.37 14.38
CA ALA A 466 -2.40 -11.04 14.69
C ALA A 466 -2.36 -10.09 13.48
N ALA A 467 -1.49 -10.34 12.50
CA ALA A 467 -1.40 -9.59 11.25
C ALA A 467 -0.91 -10.47 10.09
N SER A 468 -1.30 -10.11 8.87
CA SER A 468 -0.83 -10.76 7.63
C SER A 468 0.56 -10.29 7.19
N LEU A 469 1.05 -9.16 7.70
CA LEU A 469 2.40 -8.66 7.42
C LEU A 469 3.39 -9.29 8.40
N SER A 470 4.46 -9.92 7.88
CA SER A 470 5.44 -10.67 8.66
C SER A 470 6.05 -9.85 9.81
N LEU A 471 6.40 -8.58 9.56
CA LEU A 471 7.01 -7.72 10.58
C LEU A 471 6.03 -7.31 11.71
N LYS A 472 4.75 -7.10 11.37
CA LYS A 472 3.69 -6.88 12.38
C LYS A 472 3.44 -8.14 13.20
N SER A 473 3.41 -9.30 12.54
CA SER A 473 3.26 -10.59 13.24
C SER A 473 4.45 -10.88 14.16
N LEU A 474 5.66 -10.50 13.75
CA LEU A 474 6.86 -10.56 14.58
C LEU A 474 6.71 -9.71 15.86
N ALA A 475 6.30 -8.45 15.73
CA ALA A 475 6.06 -7.60 16.88
C ALA A 475 4.98 -8.16 17.82
N ALA A 476 3.90 -8.70 17.26
CA ALA A 476 2.85 -9.34 18.04
C ALA A 476 3.34 -10.57 18.79
N THR A 477 4.16 -11.41 18.15
CA THR A 477 4.64 -12.67 18.72
C THR A 477 5.71 -12.45 19.78
N TYR A 478 6.69 -11.58 19.49
CA TYR A 478 7.81 -11.35 20.41
C TYR A 478 7.46 -10.36 21.52
N CYS A 479 6.58 -9.39 21.25
CA CYS A 479 6.29 -8.32 22.19
C CYS A 479 4.85 -8.33 22.71
N GLY A 480 4.01 -9.27 22.29
CA GLY A 480 2.58 -9.31 22.62
C GLY A 480 1.80 -8.10 22.10
N LEU A 481 2.40 -7.34 21.17
CA LEU A 481 1.85 -6.08 20.67
C LEU A 481 0.67 -6.37 19.74
N TRP A 482 -0.45 -5.67 19.94
CA TRP A 482 -1.51 -5.71 18.95
C TRP A 482 -1.16 -4.87 17.74
N PRO A 483 -1.16 -5.45 16.52
CA PRO A 483 -0.89 -4.70 15.31
C PRO A 483 -1.93 -3.61 15.11
N ILE A 484 -1.45 -2.41 14.82
CA ILE A 484 -2.28 -1.25 14.53
C ILE A 484 -2.74 -1.34 13.07
N PRO A 485 -4.01 -0.99 12.76
CA PRO A 485 -4.53 -1.00 11.39
C PRO A 485 -4.02 0.21 10.58
N VAL A 486 -2.71 0.37 10.52
CA VAL A 486 -1.99 1.35 9.70
C VAL A 486 -1.11 0.60 8.72
N ASP A 487 -0.96 1.19 7.52
CA ASP A 487 -0.05 0.68 6.50
C ASP A 487 1.39 0.67 7.02
N ASN A 488 2.17 -0.31 6.57
CA ASN A 488 3.54 -0.56 7.03
C ASN A 488 3.63 -0.80 8.55
N PHE A 489 4.86 -0.99 9.04
CA PHE A 489 5.13 -1.30 10.44
C PHE A 489 5.41 -0.04 11.25
N GLU A 490 4.42 0.86 11.37
CA GLU A 490 4.54 2.09 12.17
C GLU A 490 4.80 1.82 13.66
N GLU A 491 4.51 0.61 14.12
CA GLU A 491 4.81 0.18 15.49
C GLU A 491 6.31 0.18 15.79
N SER A 492 7.22 0.17 14.78
CA SER A 492 8.66 0.33 15.01
C SER A 492 9.05 1.74 15.46
N GLU A 493 8.32 2.74 14.99
CA GLU A 493 8.58 4.16 15.31
C GLU A 493 8.08 4.53 16.70
N ALA A 494 7.20 3.70 17.26
CA ALA A 494 6.66 3.86 18.59
C ALA A 494 7.41 2.96 19.58
N GLN A 495 7.53 3.46 20.81
CA GLN A 495 7.98 2.61 21.89
C GLN A 495 6.87 1.60 22.26
N SER A 496 7.23 0.31 22.29
CA SER A 496 6.35 -0.75 22.75
C SER A 496 5.79 -0.43 24.15
N TYR A 497 4.48 -0.59 24.33
CA TYR A 497 3.81 -0.33 25.62
C TYR A 497 4.09 -1.42 26.68
N GLN A 498 4.69 -2.54 26.28
CA GLN A 498 5.08 -3.64 27.15
C GLN A 498 6.43 -4.25 26.71
N PRO A 499 7.18 -4.87 27.63
CA PRO A 499 8.47 -5.47 27.30
C PRO A 499 8.30 -6.70 26.41
N CYS A 500 9.23 -6.89 25.47
CA CYS A 500 9.26 -8.08 24.62
C CYS A 500 9.84 -9.29 25.37
N ILE A 501 9.51 -10.50 24.93
CA ILE A 501 9.98 -11.76 25.54
C ILE A 501 11.51 -11.81 25.66
N SER A 502 12.23 -11.26 24.67
CA SER A 502 13.70 -11.15 24.71
C SER A 502 14.19 -10.26 25.84
N GLN A 503 13.51 -9.14 26.10
CA GLN A 503 13.82 -8.22 27.20
C GLN A 503 13.49 -8.85 28.56
N ILE A 504 12.38 -9.58 28.65
CA ILE A 504 11.97 -10.31 29.86
C ILE A 504 12.99 -11.41 30.19
N LEU A 505 13.33 -12.27 29.21
CA LEU A 505 14.33 -13.32 29.40
C LEU A 505 15.71 -12.75 29.70
N HIS A 506 16.06 -11.61 29.12
CA HIS A 506 17.31 -10.91 29.42
C HIS A 506 17.35 -10.44 30.88
N LEU A 507 16.27 -9.81 31.37
CA LEU A 507 16.14 -9.41 32.77
C LEU A 507 16.30 -10.61 33.71
N PHE A 508 15.59 -11.70 33.45
CA PHE A 508 15.72 -12.93 34.25
C PHE A 508 17.14 -13.49 34.23
N ASN A 509 17.83 -13.45 33.09
CA ASN A 509 19.23 -13.87 33.00
C ASN A 509 20.20 -12.95 33.75
N GLN A 510 19.92 -11.65 33.84
CA GLN A 510 20.70 -10.72 34.66
C GLN A 510 20.49 -10.98 36.16
N MET A 511 19.24 -11.19 36.59
CA MET A 511 18.91 -11.46 37.99
C MET A 511 19.60 -12.73 38.51
N LYS A 512 19.67 -13.80 37.70
CA LYS A 512 20.43 -15.03 38.03
C LYS A 512 21.90 -14.77 38.34
N LYS A 513 22.53 -13.77 37.71
CA LYS A 513 23.95 -13.45 37.94
C LYS A 513 24.17 -12.70 39.27
N VAL A 514 23.17 -11.97 39.75
CA VAL A 514 23.26 -11.15 40.97
C VAL A 514 23.00 -11.98 42.23
N LYS A 515 22.07 -12.93 42.20
CA LYS A 515 21.74 -13.81 43.34
C LYS A 515 22.08 -15.26 42.98
N ALA A 516 23.32 -15.70 43.25
CA ALA A 516 23.82 -17.03 42.89
C ALA A 516 23.29 -18.20 43.77
N ALA A 517 22.27 -18.01 44.61
CA ALA A 517 21.99 -18.90 45.74
C ALA A 517 20.70 -19.72 45.69
N SER A 518 19.78 -19.52 44.73
CA SER A 518 18.61 -20.43 44.59
C SER A 518 18.34 -20.84 43.15
N ASN A 519 17.99 -22.11 42.99
CA ASN A 519 17.53 -22.71 41.73
C ASN A 519 16.05 -22.44 41.46
N ASP A 520 15.33 -21.84 42.40
CA ASP A 520 13.94 -21.39 42.27
C ASP A 520 13.91 -19.86 42.17
N PHE A 521 13.11 -19.34 41.23
CA PHE A 521 12.92 -17.91 41.02
C PHE A 521 11.99 -17.29 42.07
N LEU A 522 11.10 -18.08 42.67
CA LEU A 522 10.16 -17.61 43.69
C LEU A 522 10.83 -17.37 45.06
N GLU A 523 11.98 -17.98 45.29
CA GLU A 523 12.77 -17.82 46.53
C GLU A 523 13.72 -16.62 46.48
N GLN A 524 13.66 -15.80 45.42
CA GLN A 524 14.58 -14.69 45.19
C GLN A 524 14.07 -13.32 45.67
N ASP A 525 13.02 -13.28 46.50
CA ASP A 525 12.59 -12.04 47.19
C ASP A 525 13.72 -11.49 48.11
#